data_AF-A0A9Q0SJA2-F1
#
_entry.id   AF-A0A9Q0SJA2-F1
#
_cell.length_a   1.000
_cell.length_b   1.000
_cell.length_c   1.000
_cell.angle_alpha   90.00
_cell.angle_beta   90.00
_cell.angle_gamma   90.00
#
_symmetry.space_group_name_H-M   'P 1'
#
loop_
_entity.id
_entity.type
_entity.pdbx_description
1 polymer ?
#
loop_
_entity_poly.entity_id
_entity_poly.type
_entity_poly.pdbx_seq_one_letter_code
_entity_poly.pdbx_strand_id
1 'polypeptide(L)' 'MVDPALRGLYPPKSVSRFADIIALCAQAEPEFRPPMSEVVQALMRLVQRSSMNMRDDITISSQMGDSDC' A
#
# COMPACT_ATOMS: atom_id res chain seq x y z
N MET A 1 -9.05 -8.21 -2.61
CA MET A 1 -8.24 -9.30 -3.21
C MET A 1 -7.06 -8.67 -3.92
N VAL A 2 -5.83 -9.17 -3.76
CA VAL A 2 -4.61 -8.61 -4.39
C VAL A 2 -4.33 -9.36 -5.69
N ASP A 3 -3.86 -8.66 -6.72
CA ASP A 3 -3.56 -9.25 -8.04
C ASP A 3 -2.57 -10.43 -7.93
N PRO A 4 -2.93 -11.66 -8.38
CA PRO A 4 -2.04 -12.81 -8.37
C PRO A 4 -0.72 -12.60 -9.13
N ALA A 5 -0.69 -11.71 -10.13
CA ALA A 5 0.50 -11.37 -10.90
C ALA A 5 1.59 -10.69 -10.04
N LEU A 6 1.23 -10.14 -8.87
CA LEU A 6 2.20 -9.60 -7.90
C LEU A 6 2.95 -10.69 -7.13
N ARG A 7 2.54 -11.96 -7.25
CA ARG A 7 3.23 -13.16 -6.73
C ARG A 7 3.61 -13.11 -5.24
N GLY A 8 2.93 -12.29 -4.45
CA GLY A 8 3.25 -12.07 -3.03
C GLY A 8 4.59 -11.38 -2.77
N LEU A 9 5.21 -10.77 -3.79
CA LEU A 9 6.51 -10.10 -3.68
C LEU A 9 6.44 -8.75 -2.97
N TYR A 10 5.24 -8.19 -2.82
CA TYR A 10 5.00 -6.89 -2.23
C TYR A 10 4.18 -7.02 -0.96
N PRO A 11 4.58 -6.37 0.16
CA PRO A 11 3.82 -6.39 1.40
C PRO A 11 2.39 -5.88 1.18
N PRO A 12 1.35 -6.57 1.72
CA PRO A 12 -0.05 -6.18 1.50
C PRO A 12 -0.35 -4.71 1.86
N LYS A 13 0.29 -4.18 2.91
CA LYS A 13 0.15 -2.77 3.33
C LYS A 13 0.69 -1.79 2.28
N SER A 14 1.83 -2.13 1.65
CA SER A 14 2.42 -1.28 0.61
C SER A 14 1.55 -1.28 -0.64
N VAL A 15 1.04 -2.45 -1.03
CA VAL A 15 0.12 -2.60 -2.18
C VAL A 15 -1.18 -1.82 -1.94
N SER A 16 -1.76 -1.92 -0.74
CA SER A 16 -2.97 -1.15 -0.39
C SER A 16 -2.74 0.36 -0.54
N ARG A 17 -1.64 0.88 0.01
CA ARG A 17 -1.34 2.32 -0.08
C ARG A 17 -1.04 2.77 -1.50
N PHE A 18 -0.40 1.93 -2.30
CA PHE A 18 -0.20 2.20 -3.72
C PHE A 18 -1.54 2.26 -4.46
N ALA A 19 -2.43 1.30 -4.21
CA ALA A 19 -3.76 1.26 -4.80
C ALA A 19 -4.59 2.50 -4.45
N ASP A 20 -4.51 2.99 -3.20
CA ASP A 20 -5.18 4.24 -2.78
C ASP A 20 -4.70 5.44 -3.63
N ILE A 21 -3.40 5.55 -3.88
CA ILE A 21 -2.84 6.63 -4.72
C ILE A 21 -3.36 6.53 -6.16
N ILE A 22 -3.38 5.31 -6.74
CA ILE A 22 -3.89 5.10 -8.10
C ILE A 22 -5.39 5.37 -8.19
N ALA A 23 -6.17 5.00 -7.16
CA ALA A 23 -7.59 5.26 -7.10
C ALA A 23 -7.89 6.76 -7.18
N LEU A 24 -7.11 7.61 -6.51
CA LEU A 24 -7.23 9.06 -6.60
C LEU A 24 -6.99 9.58 -8.03
N CYS A 25 -6.04 9.00 -8.76
CA CYS A 25 -5.72 9.37 -10.14
C CYS A 25 -6.76 8.88 -11.15
N ALA A 26 -7.41 7.75 -10.88
CA ALA A 26 -8.36 7.10 -11.77
C ALA A 26 -9.82 7.56 -11.56
N GLN A 27 -10.05 8.57 -10.72
CA GLN A 27 -11.40 9.11 -10.48
C GLN A 27 -12.06 9.57 -11.78
N ALA A 28 -13.35 9.25 -11.93
CA ALA A 28 -14.11 9.56 -13.14
C ALA A 28 -14.17 11.07 -13.38
N GLU A 29 -14.46 11.82 -12.32
CA GLU A 29 -14.50 13.27 -12.35
C GLU A 29 -13.08 13.84 -12.20
N PRO A 30 -12.64 14.71 -13.12
CA PRO A 30 -11.29 15.27 -13.10
C PRO A 30 -11.05 16.22 -11.93
N GLU A 31 -12.11 16.83 -11.39
CA GLU A 31 -12.03 17.80 -10.29
C GLU A 31 -11.58 17.18 -8.96
N PHE A 32 -11.84 15.89 -8.77
CA PHE A 32 -11.38 15.18 -7.58
C PHE A 32 -9.97 14.60 -7.74
N ARG A 33 -9.38 14.68 -8.93
CA ARG A 33 -8.02 14.19 -9.15
C ARG A 33 -7.04 15.16 -8.49
N PRO A 34 -6.14 14.66 -7.64
CA PRO A 34 -5.13 15.51 -7.02
C PRO A 34 -4.14 16.02 -8.07
N PRO A 35 -3.44 17.14 -7.81
CA PRO A 35 -2.36 17.59 -8.66
C PRO A 35 -1.24 16.55 -8.70
N MET A 36 -0.58 16.40 -9.86
CA MET A 36 0.49 15.41 -10.01
C MET A 36 1.66 15.60 -9.03
N SER A 37 1.87 16.82 -8.52
CA SER A 37 2.84 17.10 -7.46
C SER A 37 2.53 16.32 -6.17
N GLU A 38 1.26 16.23 -5.77
CA GLU A 38 0.84 15.46 -4.59
C GLU A 38 0.98 13.96 -4.81
N VAL A 39 0.64 13.49 -6.01
CA VAL A 39 0.80 12.08 -6.42
C VAL A 39 2.26 11.67 -6.32
N VAL A 40 3.17 12.46 -6.91
CA VAL A 40 4.61 12.19 -6.86
C VAL A 40 5.12 12.20 -5.42
N GLN A 41 4.71 13.16 -4.59
CA GLN A 41 5.11 13.20 -3.19
C GLN A 41 4.59 11.97 -2.41
N ALA A 42 3.36 11.52 -2.66
CA ALA A 42 2.81 10.32 -2.03
C ALA A 42 3.57 9.06 -2.44
N LEU A 43 3.89 8.93 -3.72
CA LEU A 43 4.71 7.82 -4.23
C LEU A 43 6.13 7.84 -3.65
N MET A 44 6.78 9.01 -3.58
CA MET A 44 8.10 9.14 -2.95
C MET A 44 8.08 8.71 -1.48
N ARG A 45 7.08 9.15 -0.72
CA ARG A 45 6.89 8.73 0.69
C ARG A 45 6.69 7.23 0.81
N LEU A 46 5.92 6.62 -0.10
CA LEU A 46 5.69 5.17 -0.12
C LEU A 46 7.00 4.41 -0.36
N VAL A 47 7.79 4.81 -1.37
CA VAL A 47 9.07 4.18 -1.70
C VAL A 47 10.08 4.35 -0.57
N GLN A 48 10.23 5.55 -0.03
CA GLN A 48 11.11 5.81 1.10
C GLN A 48 10.75 4.95 2.32
N ARG A 49 9.46 4.84 2.64
CA ARG A 49 8.98 4.01 3.74
C ARG A 49 9.14 2.53 3.45
N SER A 50 8.99 2.07 2.21
CA SER A 50 9.27 0.67 1.85
C SER A 50 10.75 0.30 1.91
N SER A 51 11.65 1.27 1.63
CA SER A 51 13.11 1.06 1.70
C SER A 51 13.61 0.90 3.13
N MET A 52 12.97 1.55 4.10
CA MET A 52 13.19 1.26 5.51
C MET A 52 12.40 -0.01 5.90
N ASN A 53 11.15 -0.15 5.42
CA ASN A 53 10.18 -1.25 5.41
C ASN A 53 10.60 -2.71 5.75
N MET A 54 11.66 -3.21 5.12
CA MET A 54 11.84 -4.66 4.87
C MET A 54 12.04 -5.55 6.12
N ARG A 55 12.15 -4.96 7.32
CA ARG A 55 12.36 -5.64 8.60
C ARG A 55 11.12 -5.79 9.52
N ASP A 56 9.99 -5.12 9.25
CA ASP A 56 8.92 -4.97 10.27
C ASP A 56 7.60 -5.75 10.01
N ASP A 57 7.38 -6.33 8.82
CA ASP A 57 6.11 -7.06 8.57
C ASP A 57 6.16 -8.55 8.95
N ILE A 58 7.34 -9.11 9.29
CA ILE A 58 7.44 -10.46 9.85
C ILE A 58 6.93 -10.51 11.30
N THR A 59 6.93 -9.40 12.04
CA THR A 59 6.59 -9.39 13.48
C THR A 59 5.10 -9.16 13.77
N ILE A 60 4.29 -8.72 12.79
CA ILE A 60 2.85 -8.40 13.03
C ILE A 60 1.92 -9.59 12.69
N SER A 61 2.47 -10.73 12.23
CA SER A 61 1.66 -11.92 11.93
C SER A 61 1.53 -12.91 13.10
N SER A 62 2.08 -12.60 14.28
CA SER A 62 2.09 -13.52 15.44
C SER A 62 0.97 -13.29 16.46
N GLN A 63 -0.09 -12.55 16.16
CA GLN A 63 -1.19 -12.39 17.12
C GLN A 63 -2.55 -12.35 16.43
N MET A 64 -3.02 -13.54 16.03
CA MET A 64 -4.43 -13.86 15.82
C MET A 64 -4.51 -15.40 15.74
N GLY A 65 -4.39 -16.06 16.89
CA GLY A 65 -4.34 -17.52 16.93
C GLY A 65 -4.56 -18.18 18.28
N ASP A 66 -5.04 -17.49 19.32
CA ASP A 66 -5.35 -18.15 20.61
C ASP A 66 -6.47 -17.41 21.34
N SER A 67 -7.73 -17.79 21.11
CA SER A 67 -8.84 -17.70 22.07
C SER A 67 -10.07 -18.39 21.50
N ASP A 68 -10.16 -19.70 21.69
CA ASP A 68 -11.42 -20.41 21.90
C ASP A 68 -11.11 -21.73 22.63
N CYS A 69 -11.17 -21.67 23.96
CA CYS A 69 -11.44 -22.78 24.87
C CYS A 69 -12.62 -22.34 25.76
#